data_AF-U6DIL1-F1
#
_entry.id   AF-U6DIL1-F1
#
_cell.length_a   1.000
_cell.length_b   1.000
_cell.length_c   1.000
_cell.angle_alpha   90.00
_cell.angle_beta   90.00
_cell.angle_gamma   90.00
#
_symmetry.space_group_name_H-M   'P 1'
#
loop_
_entity.id
_entity.type
_entity.pdbx_description
1 polymer ?
#
loop_
_entity_poly.entity_id
_entity_poly.type
_entity_poly.pdbx_seq_one_letter_code
_entity_poly.pdbx_strand_id
1 'polypeptide(L)'
;MGGAVSAGEDNDELVDNLKEAQYIRTAPVEQAFRAIDRADYYLEEFKENAYKDLAWKHGNIHLSAPCIYSEVMEALDLQPGLSFLNLGSGTGYLSSMVGLILGPFGVNHGVELHSDVIEYAKQKLDFFIRTSDSFDKFDFCEPSFVTGNCLEISPDCSQYDRVYCGAGVQKEHEEYMKSLLKVGGILVMPLEEKLTKITRTGPSAWETKKILAVSFAPLVQPCHSESGKSRLVQL
;
A
#
# COMPACT_ATOMS: atom_id res chain seq x y z
N MET A 1 7.95 -5.81 -11.94
CA MET A 1 8.91 -5.00 -11.16
C MET A 1 9.61 -5.89 -10.13
N GLY A 2 10.78 -5.47 -9.66
CA GLY A 2 11.63 -6.23 -8.74
C GLY A 2 12.97 -6.61 -9.36
N GLY A 3 13.73 -7.44 -8.66
CA GLY A 3 15.03 -7.98 -9.06
C GLY A 3 16.21 -7.13 -8.58
N ALA A 4 16.01 -6.28 -7.57
CA ALA A 4 17.05 -5.43 -7.02
C ALA A 4 17.94 -6.18 -6.02
N VAL A 5 17.43 -7.23 -5.39
CA VAL A 5 18.15 -8.05 -4.39
C VAL A 5 17.99 -9.54 -4.68
N SER A 6 18.90 -10.35 -4.10
CA SER A 6 18.81 -11.81 -4.12
C SER A 6 17.57 -12.33 -3.38
N ALA A 7 17.13 -13.54 -3.77
CA ALA A 7 16.10 -14.24 -3.02
C ALA A 7 16.63 -14.66 -1.65
N GLY A 8 15.81 -14.56 -0.61
CA GLY A 8 16.08 -15.16 0.70
C GLY A 8 15.54 -16.59 0.80
N GLU A 9 16.08 -17.38 1.72
CA GLU A 9 15.54 -18.67 2.14
C GLU A 9 14.25 -18.50 2.95
N ASP A 10 14.13 -17.41 3.70
CA ASP A 10 12.95 -17.03 4.47
C ASP A 10 12.67 -15.51 4.42
N ASN A 11 11.67 -15.06 5.19
CA ASN A 11 11.30 -13.65 5.27
C ASN A 11 12.41 -12.78 5.88
N ASP A 12 13.12 -13.28 6.89
CA ASP A 12 14.14 -12.52 7.59
C ASP A 12 15.38 -12.27 6.71
N GLU A 13 15.80 -13.28 5.94
CA GLU A 13 16.89 -13.15 4.98
C GLU A 13 16.49 -12.22 3.81
N LEU A 14 15.24 -12.28 3.33
CA LEU A 14 14.75 -11.30 2.36
C LEU A 14 14.87 -9.87 2.92
N VAL A 15 14.49 -9.66 4.19
CA VAL A 15 14.59 -8.35 4.84
C VAL A 15 16.04 -7.91 5.00
N ASP A 16 16.95 -8.82 5.37
CA ASP A 16 18.39 -8.54 5.44
C ASP A 16 18.95 -8.09 4.08
N ASN A 17 18.63 -8.81 3.01
CA ASN A 17 19.02 -8.45 1.64
C ASN A 17 18.53 -7.04 1.25
N LEU A 18 17.28 -6.69 1.60
CA LEU A 18 16.71 -5.36 1.35
C LEU A 18 17.39 -4.25 2.16
N LYS A 19 17.81 -4.54 3.39
CA LYS A 19 18.55 -3.59 4.23
C LYS A 19 19.96 -3.37 3.72
N GLU A 20 20.67 -4.45 3.38
CA GLU A 20 22.03 -4.37 2.82
C GLU A 20 22.05 -3.53 1.53
N ALA A 21 21.03 -3.72 0.69
CA ALA A 21 20.84 -2.93 -0.54
C ALA A 21 20.24 -1.53 -0.33
N GLN A 22 20.04 -1.08 0.93
CA GLN A 22 19.55 0.26 1.30
C GLN A 22 18.12 0.59 0.86
N TYR A 23 17.29 -0.43 0.60
CA TYR A 23 15.86 -0.28 0.35
C TYR A 23 15.06 -0.11 1.66
N ILE A 24 15.44 -0.85 2.71
CA ILE A 24 14.94 -0.65 4.09
C ILE A 24 16.02 0.10 4.86
N ARG A 25 15.66 1.24 5.45
CA ARG A 25 16.61 2.19 6.04
C ARG A 25 16.26 2.55 7.48
N THR A 26 15.00 2.42 7.86
CA THR A 26 14.50 2.83 9.17
C THR A 26 14.02 1.64 10.00
N ALA A 27 14.23 1.71 11.30
CA ALA A 27 13.84 0.65 12.23
C ALA A 27 12.33 0.32 12.20
N PRO A 28 11.40 1.29 12.13
CA PRO A 28 9.97 0.97 12.04
C PRO A 28 9.60 0.18 10.78
N VAL A 29 10.21 0.51 9.63
CA VAL A 29 9.97 -0.22 8.38
C VAL A 29 10.54 -1.64 8.46
N GLU A 30 11.77 -1.79 8.95
CA GLU A 30 12.36 -3.12 9.18
C GLU A 30 11.47 -3.98 10.08
N GLN A 31 11.06 -3.44 11.23
CA GLN A 31 10.25 -4.17 12.20
C GLN A 31 8.92 -4.63 11.60
N ALA A 32 8.25 -3.77 10.82
CA ALA A 32 7.00 -4.12 10.14
C ALA A 32 7.18 -5.24 9.11
N PHE A 33 8.26 -5.19 8.33
CA PHE A 33 8.58 -6.22 7.33
C PHE A 33 8.92 -7.57 7.98
N ARG A 34 9.59 -7.60 9.13
CA ARG A 34 9.86 -8.84 9.86
C ARG A 34 8.64 -9.39 10.57
N ALA A 35 7.77 -8.52 11.07
CA ALA A 35 6.59 -8.91 11.84
C ALA A 35 5.51 -9.58 10.99
N ILE A 36 5.47 -9.30 9.68
CA ILE A 36 4.48 -9.84 8.74
C ILE A 36 5.19 -10.64 7.67
N ASP A 37 5.09 -11.96 7.75
CA ASP A 37 5.66 -12.84 6.74
C ASP A 37 4.95 -12.64 5.39
N ARG A 38 5.73 -12.30 4.37
CA ARG A 38 5.24 -12.12 3.00
C ARG A 38 4.56 -13.37 2.43
N ALA A 39 5.03 -14.58 2.77
CA ALA A 39 4.49 -15.84 2.27
C ALA A 39 3.06 -16.09 2.76
N ASP A 40 2.67 -15.55 3.91
CA ASP A 40 1.31 -15.68 4.42
C ASP A 40 0.29 -14.97 3.52
N TYR A 41 0.72 -13.99 2.73
CA TYR A 41 -0.13 -13.25 1.80
C TYR A 41 -0.15 -13.84 0.37
N TYR A 42 0.61 -14.91 0.12
CA TYR A 42 0.55 -15.71 -1.10
C TYR A 42 -0.55 -16.78 -1.04
N LEU A 43 -0.96 -17.24 -2.22
CA LEU A 43 -1.67 -18.52 -2.33
C LEU A 43 -0.68 -19.66 -2.05
N GLU A 44 -1.17 -20.72 -1.42
CA GLU A 44 -0.33 -21.81 -0.91
C GLU A 44 0.61 -22.40 -1.98
N GLU A 45 0.09 -22.63 -3.18
CA GLU A 45 0.82 -23.19 -4.32
C GLU A 45 1.92 -22.29 -4.90
N PHE A 46 2.00 -21.01 -4.51
CA PHE A 46 3.00 -20.07 -5.00
C PHE A 46 3.96 -19.54 -3.93
N LYS A 47 3.91 -20.06 -2.69
CA LYS A 47 4.74 -19.62 -1.57
C LYS A 47 6.25 -19.73 -1.83
N GLU A 48 6.69 -20.66 -2.68
CA GLU A 48 8.09 -20.79 -3.12
C GLU A 48 8.67 -19.51 -3.79
N ASN A 49 7.80 -18.58 -4.20
CA ASN A 49 8.19 -17.31 -4.82
C ASN A 49 8.05 -16.12 -3.85
N ALA A 50 7.64 -16.34 -2.60
CA ALA A 50 7.34 -15.27 -1.66
C ALA A 50 8.58 -14.44 -1.31
N TYR A 51 9.72 -15.09 -1.10
CA TYR A 51 10.97 -14.47 -0.65
C TYR A 51 11.89 -14.02 -1.79
N LYS A 52 11.36 -14.00 -3.02
CA LYS A 52 12.02 -13.41 -4.18
C LYS A 52 11.64 -11.94 -4.24
N ASP A 53 12.59 -11.08 -4.60
CA ASP A 53 12.28 -9.66 -4.86
C ASP A 53 11.55 -9.50 -6.20
N LEU A 54 10.33 -10.02 -6.30
CA LEU A 54 9.52 -10.01 -7.51
C LEU A 54 8.08 -9.71 -7.16
N ALA A 55 7.43 -8.93 -8.02
CA ALA A 55 6.00 -8.81 -7.99
C ALA A 55 5.35 -10.13 -8.37
N TRP A 56 4.22 -10.45 -7.75
CA TRP A 56 3.44 -11.65 -8.03
C TRP A 56 2.00 -11.27 -8.37
N LYS A 57 1.42 -11.99 -9.34
CA LYS A 57 0.04 -11.79 -9.78
C LYS A 57 -0.60 -13.13 -10.10
N HIS A 58 -1.82 -13.34 -9.62
CA HIS A 58 -2.68 -14.46 -9.99
C HIS A 58 -4.13 -13.99 -10.07
N GLY A 59 -4.74 -14.02 -11.26
CA GLY A 59 -6.05 -13.41 -11.48
C GLY A 59 -6.05 -11.92 -11.14
N ASN A 60 -6.96 -11.49 -10.25
CA ASN A 60 -7.03 -10.13 -9.73
C ASN A 60 -6.08 -9.87 -8.55
N ILE A 61 -5.56 -10.93 -7.90
CA ILE A 61 -4.66 -10.81 -6.76
C ILE A 61 -3.28 -10.37 -7.24
N HIS A 62 -2.71 -9.38 -6.56
CA HIS A 62 -1.38 -8.84 -6.85
C HIS A 62 -0.64 -8.45 -5.57
N LEU A 63 0.65 -8.80 -5.50
CA LEU A 63 1.62 -8.26 -4.54
C LEU A 63 2.74 -7.57 -5.30
N SER A 64 3.04 -6.32 -4.95
CA SER A 64 4.24 -5.65 -5.47
C SER A 64 5.51 -6.30 -4.96
N ALA A 65 6.62 -6.05 -5.67
CA ALA A 65 7.94 -6.51 -5.24
C ALA A 65 8.32 -5.90 -3.87
N PRO A 66 9.00 -6.66 -3.00
CA PRO A 66 9.49 -6.19 -1.70
C PRO A 66 10.27 -4.87 -1.75
N CYS A 67 11.17 -4.68 -2.72
CA CYS A 67 11.93 -3.44 -2.86
C CYS A 67 11.03 -2.22 -3.11
N ILE A 68 9.92 -2.40 -3.84
CA ILE A 68 8.95 -1.35 -4.13
C ILE A 68 8.17 -0.99 -2.86
N TYR A 69 7.68 -1.99 -2.11
CA TYR A 69 6.99 -1.71 -0.84
C TYR A 69 7.93 -1.06 0.18
N SER A 70 9.21 -1.44 0.21
CA SER A 70 10.21 -0.82 1.08
C SER A 70 10.35 0.67 0.78
N GLU A 71 10.53 1.04 -0.49
CA GLU A 71 10.63 2.44 -0.92
C GLU A 71 9.34 3.24 -0.69
N VAL A 72 8.18 2.61 -0.87
CA VAL A 72 6.88 3.23 -0.55
C VAL A 72 6.79 3.53 0.94
N MET A 73 7.07 2.57 1.82
CA MET A 73 6.99 2.76 3.27
C MET A 73 8.00 3.80 3.78
N GLU A 74 9.23 3.76 3.27
CA GLU A 74 10.26 4.76 3.56
C GLU A 74 9.87 6.15 3.07
N ALA A 75 9.29 6.27 1.87
CA ALA A 75 8.87 7.55 1.31
C ALA A 75 7.66 8.14 2.03
N LEU A 76 6.75 7.30 2.51
CA LEU A 76 5.56 7.71 3.25
C LEU A 76 5.92 8.33 4.59
N ASP A 77 7.04 7.99 5.23
CA ASP A 77 7.40 8.53 6.55
C ASP A 77 6.22 8.38 7.54
N LEU A 78 5.85 7.11 7.75
CA LEU A 78 4.74 6.69 8.60
C LEU A 78 5.09 6.89 10.08
N GLN A 79 4.13 7.34 10.87
CA GLN A 79 4.28 7.62 12.29
C GLN A 79 3.01 7.18 13.04
N PRO A 80 3.12 6.86 14.35
CA PRO A 80 1.96 6.52 15.16
C PRO A 80 0.86 7.60 15.14
N GLY A 81 -0.40 7.18 15.08
CA GLY A 81 -1.57 8.06 15.11
C GLY A 81 -1.92 8.76 13.78
N LEU A 82 -1.14 8.54 12.71
CA LEU A 82 -1.47 9.12 11.40
C LEU A 82 -2.64 8.40 10.71
N SER A 83 -3.29 9.11 9.80
CA SER A 83 -4.27 8.54 8.88
C SER A 83 -3.64 8.15 7.54
N PHE A 84 -3.92 6.92 7.09
CA PHE A 84 -3.41 6.31 5.88
C PHE A 84 -4.52 5.80 4.98
N LEU A 85 -4.38 6.07 3.68
CA LEU A 85 -5.25 5.57 2.62
C LEU A 85 -4.44 4.82 1.56
N ASN A 86 -4.80 3.55 1.32
CA ASN A 86 -4.20 2.66 0.33
C ASN A 86 -5.16 2.43 -0.84
N LEU A 87 -4.86 3.02 -2.00
CA LEU A 87 -5.65 2.90 -3.23
C LEU A 87 -5.10 1.74 -4.06
N GLY A 88 -5.93 0.71 -4.31
CA GLY A 88 -5.47 -0.59 -4.81
C GLY A 88 -4.81 -1.40 -3.69
N SER A 89 -5.55 -1.62 -2.60
CA SER A 89 -5.00 -2.25 -1.39
C SER A 89 -4.55 -3.70 -1.61
N GLY A 90 -4.97 -4.34 -2.70
CA GLY A 90 -4.53 -5.68 -3.07
C GLY A 90 -4.79 -6.68 -1.96
N THR A 91 -3.80 -7.52 -1.65
CA THR A 91 -3.91 -8.56 -0.62
C THR A 91 -3.94 -8.06 0.81
N GLY A 92 -3.87 -6.74 1.02
CA GLY A 92 -3.78 -6.15 2.36
C GLY A 92 -2.38 -6.19 2.97
N TYR A 93 -1.40 -6.85 2.35
CA TYR A 93 -0.03 -6.99 2.90
C TYR A 93 0.59 -5.66 3.34
N LEU A 94 0.59 -4.66 2.45
CA LEU A 94 1.11 -3.32 2.77
C LEU A 94 0.27 -2.65 3.87
N SER A 95 -1.05 -2.74 3.80
CA SER A 95 -1.95 -2.14 4.80
C SER A 95 -1.75 -2.76 6.19
N SER A 96 -1.49 -4.06 6.29
CA SER A 96 -1.16 -4.71 7.56
C SER A 96 0.18 -4.21 8.09
N MET A 97 1.23 -4.12 7.27
CA MET A 97 2.54 -3.59 7.71
C MET A 97 2.43 -2.14 8.18
N VAL A 98 1.67 -1.31 7.46
CA VAL A 98 1.38 0.06 7.86
C VAL A 98 0.63 0.10 9.19
N GLY A 99 -0.31 -0.82 9.40
CA GLY A 99 -1.08 -0.93 10.64
C GLY A 99 -0.21 -1.07 11.89
N LEU A 100 0.89 -1.81 11.79
CA LEU A 100 1.86 -1.96 12.89
C LEU A 100 2.62 -0.66 13.22
N ILE A 101 2.83 0.22 12.23
CA ILE A 101 3.54 1.49 12.45
C ILE A 101 2.58 2.57 12.98
N LEU A 102 1.33 2.57 12.51
CA LEU A 102 0.33 3.56 12.92
C LEU A 102 -0.15 3.38 14.35
N GLY A 103 -0.20 2.14 14.85
CA GLY A 103 -0.69 1.84 16.20
C GLY A 103 -2.18 2.15 16.39
N PRO A 104 -2.69 2.04 17.63
CA PRO A 104 -4.12 1.89 17.89
C PRO A 104 -4.91 3.20 17.70
N PHE A 105 -4.22 4.33 17.59
CA PHE A 105 -4.81 5.65 17.38
C PHE A 105 -4.73 6.12 15.93
N GLY A 106 -4.18 5.29 15.03
CA GLY A 106 -4.14 5.58 13.60
C GLY A 106 -5.48 5.36 12.90
N VAL A 107 -5.52 5.73 11.63
CA VAL A 107 -6.60 5.36 10.69
C VAL A 107 -5.97 4.67 9.50
N ASN A 108 -6.50 3.52 9.09
CA ASN A 108 -5.92 2.70 8.03
C ASN A 108 -7.01 2.20 7.10
N HIS A 109 -7.17 2.85 5.95
CA HIS A 109 -8.22 2.54 4.98
C HIS A 109 -7.62 1.99 3.69
N GLY A 110 -8.24 0.94 3.15
CA GLY A 110 -7.88 0.35 1.87
C GLY A 110 -9.07 0.33 0.92
N VAL A 111 -8.86 0.82 -0.31
CA VAL A 111 -9.83 0.74 -1.41
C VAL A 111 -9.32 -0.22 -2.45
N GLU A 112 -10.13 -1.19 -2.84
CA GLU A 112 -9.81 -2.15 -3.90
C GLU A 112 -11.00 -2.34 -4.84
N LEU A 113 -10.72 -2.43 -6.13
CA LEU A 113 -11.74 -2.50 -7.17
C LEU A 113 -12.47 -3.85 -7.15
N HIS A 114 -11.73 -4.92 -6.86
CA HIS A 114 -12.17 -6.30 -6.98
C HIS A 114 -12.64 -6.87 -5.63
N SER A 115 -13.91 -7.28 -5.56
CA SER A 115 -14.50 -7.80 -4.31
C SER A 115 -13.87 -9.11 -3.83
N ASP A 116 -13.46 -9.98 -4.76
CA ASP A 116 -12.70 -11.20 -4.49
C ASP A 116 -11.34 -10.91 -3.86
N VAL A 117 -10.70 -9.81 -4.24
CA VAL A 117 -9.42 -9.37 -3.65
C VAL A 117 -9.63 -8.81 -2.24
N ILE A 118 -10.73 -8.09 -2.00
CA ILE A 118 -11.11 -7.64 -0.65
C ILE A 118 -11.38 -8.82 0.28
N GLU A 119 -12.11 -9.83 -0.19
CA GLU A 119 -12.37 -11.04 0.59
C GLU A 119 -11.05 -11.74 0.96
N TYR A 120 -10.15 -11.89 -0.02
CA TYR A 120 -8.82 -12.43 0.20
C TYR A 120 -8.01 -11.61 1.23
N ALA A 121 -8.01 -10.28 1.11
CA ALA A 121 -7.31 -9.40 2.05
C ALA A 121 -7.83 -9.55 3.49
N LYS A 122 -9.15 -9.63 3.67
CA LYS A 122 -9.77 -9.87 4.97
C LYS A 122 -9.39 -11.24 5.55
N GLN A 123 -9.38 -12.29 4.73
CA GLN A 123 -8.92 -13.61 5.16
C GLN A 123 -7.46 -13.61 5.63
N LYS A 124 -6.57 -12.91 4.91
CA LYS A 124 -5.16 -12.79 5.30
C LYS A 124 -4.96 -11.95 6.56
N LEU A 125 -5.73 -10.88 6.72
CA LEU A 125 -5.75 -10.09 7.95
C LEU A 125 -6.24 -10.92 9.15
N ASP A 126 -7.36 -11.62 9.01
CA ASP A 126 -7.90 -12.51 10.04
C ASP A 126 -6.91 -13.61 10.43
N PHE A 127 -6.20 -14.17 9.44
CA PHE A 127 -5.13 -15.12 9.69
C PHE A 127 -4.02 -14.48 10.53
N PHE A 128 -3.48 -13.34 10.10
CA PHE A 128 -2.44 -12.61 10.83
C PHE A 128 -2.83 -12.32 12.28
N ILE A 129 -4.03 -11.80 12.53
CA ILE A 129 -4.52 -11.48 13.88
C ILE A 129 -4.61 -12.72 14.77
N ARG A 130 -4.95 -13.88 14.20
CA ARG A 130 -5.16 -15.13 14.96
C ARG A 130 -3.90 -15.94 15.19
N THR A 131 -2.92 -15.86 14.28
CA THR A 131 -1.79 -16.80 14.26
C THR A 131 -0.44 -16.13 14.48
N SER A 132 -0.33 -14.81 14.34
CA SER A 132 0.95 -14.13 14.45
C SER A 132 1.27 -13.81 15.91
N ASP A 133 2.36 -14.39 16.42
CA ASP A 133 2.96 -13.98 17.70
C ASP A 133 3.39 -12.51 17.72
N SER A 134 3.48 -11.87 16.55
CA SER A 134 3.75 -10.44 16.43
C SER A 134 2.53 -9.62 16.86
N PHE A 135 1.30 -10.11 16.67
CA PHE A 135 0.11 -9.33 17.00
C PHE A 135 0.07 -8.91 18.48
N ASP A 136 0.45 -9.80 19.40
CA ASP A 136 0.51 -9.49 20.83
C ASP A 136 1.68 -8.55 21.21
N LYS A 137 2.63 -8.32 20.30
CA LYS A 137 3.84 -7.50 20.51
C LYS A 137 3.70 -6.08 19.97
N PHE A 138 2.73 -5.83 19.09
CA PHE A 138 2.54 -4.55 18.43
C PHE A 138 1.16 -3.98 18.76
N ASP A 139 1.12 -2.68 19.03
CA ASP A 139 -0.16 -1.98 18.89
C ASP A 139 -0.52 -1.92 17.41
N PHE A 140 -1.74 -2.32 17.04
CA PHE A 140 -2.12 -2.53 15.65
C PHE A 140 -3.29 -1.64 15.23
N CYS A 141 -3.10 -0.87 14.15
CA CYS A 141 -4.18 -0.21 13.43
C CYS A 141 -4.77 -1.16 12.39
N GLU A 142 -5.83 -1.88 12.77
CA GLU A 142 -6.50 -2.81 11.87
C GLU A 142 -7.00 -2.09 10.60
N PRO A 143 -6.63 -2.56 9.39
CA PRO A 143 -7.07 -1.94 8.16
C PRO A 143 -8.55 -2.20 7.86
N SER A 144 -9.29 -1.14 7.54
CA SER A 144 -10.66 -1.22 7.03
C SER A 144 -10.63 -1.24 5.50
N PHE A 145 -11.13 -2.34 4.91
CA PHE A 145 -11.13 -2.55 3.46
C PHE A 145 -12.52 -2.35 2.84
N VAL A 146 -12.59 -1.50 1.82
CA VAL A 146 -13.81 -1.13 1.08
C VAL A 146 -13.66 -1.46 -0.41
N THR A 147 -14.67 -2.10 -0.98
CA THR A 147 -14.73 -2.34 -2.43
C THR A 147 -15.16 -1.07 -3.16
N GLY A 148 -14.41 -0.65 -4.18
CA GLY A 148 -14.79 0.47 -5.04
C GLY A 148 -13.69 0.99 -5.94
N ASN A 149 -14.02 1.92 -6.82
CA ASN A 149 -13.03 2.61 -7.64
C ASN A 149 -12.42 3.78 -6.85
N CYS A 150 -11.09 3.81 -6.75
CA CYS A 150 -10.40 4.88 -6.01
C CYS A 150 -10.56 6.28 -6.61
N LEU A 151 -11.02 6.41 -7.86
CA LEU A 151 -11.38 7.68 -8.49
C LEU A 151 -12.80 8.17 -8.13
N GLU A 152 -13.55 7.39 -7.34
CA GLU A 152 -14.91 7.70 -6.92
C GLU A 152 -15.04 7.81 -5.39
N ILE A 153 -13.95 8.14 -4.67
CA ILE A 153 -14.03 8.44 -3.23
C ILE A 153 -14.94 9.66 -3.01
N SER A 154 -15.87 9.53 -2.06
CA SER A 154 -16.82 10.57 -1.71
C SER A 154 -16.09 11.85 -1.28
N PRO A 155 -16.51 13.04 -1.75
CA PRO A 155 -15.91 14.31 -1.35
C PRO A 155 -16.13 14.64 0.15
N ASP A 156 -17.08 13.96 0.79
CA ASP A 156 -17.35 14.10 2.23
C ASP A 156 -16.33 13.31 3.09
N CYS A 157 -15.52 12.44 2.48
CA CYS A 157 -14.49 11.69 3.18
C CYS A 157 -13.40 12.64 3.69
N SER A 158 -12.86 12.32 4.87
CA SER A 158 -11.74 13.08 5.43
C SER A 158 -10.49 12.94 4.56
N GLN A 159 -9.69 14.00 4.52
CA GLN A 159 -8.34 13.95 3.95
C GLN A 159 -7.41 13.13 4.84
N TYR A 160 -6.32 12.62 4.27
CA TYR A 160 -5.37 11.73 4.95
C TYR A 160 -3.99 12.37 5.13
N ASP A 161 -3.27 11.92 6.16
CA ASP A 161 -1.87 12.29 6.37
C ASP A 161 -0.96 11.60 5.37
N ARG A 162 -1.33 10.38 4.94
CA ARG A 162 -0.54 9.51 4.08
C ARG A 162 -1.44 8.83 3.06
N VAL A 163 -1.06 8.89 1.79
CA VAL A 163 -1.80 8.22 0.70
C VAL A 163 -0.82 7.44 -0.16
N TYR A 164 -1.15 6.20 -0.47
CA TYR A 164 -0.44 5.41 -1.46
C TYR A 164 -1.40 4.96 -2.56
N CYS A 165 -0.98 5.06 -3.82
CA CYS A 165 -1.69 4.46 -4.96
C CYS A 165 -0.85 3.34 -5.57
N GLY A 166 -1.33 2.11 -5.45
CA GLY A 166 -0.71 0.89 -5.96
C GLY A 166 -0.93 0.62 -7.45
N ALA A 167 -1.32 1.63 -8.22
CA ALA A 167 -1.55 1.57 -9.65
C ALA A 167 -0.99 2.81 -10.35
N GLY A 168 -0.67 2.69 -11.64
CA GLY A 168 -0.14 3.77 -12.47
C GLY A 168 -1.17 4.87 -12.68
N VAL A 169 -0.91 6.04 -12.11
CA VAL A 169 -1.82 7.21 -12.18
C VAL A 169 -1.54 7.99 -13.45
N GLN A 170 -2.58 8.21 -14.25
CA GLN A 170 -2.53 9.09 -15.42
C GLN A 170 -2.48 10.56 -14.98
N LYS A 171 -1.83 11.41 -15.78
CA LYS A 171 -1.57 12.82 -15.43
C LYS A 171 -2.85 13.60 -15.15
N GLU A 172 -3.92 13.28 -15.85
CA GLU A 172 -5.23 13.92 -15.68
C GLU A 172 -5.84 13.70 -14.29
N HIS A 173 -5.42 12.66 -13.57
CA HIS A 173 -5.89 12.32 -12.22
C HIS A 173 -4.96 12.79 -11.10
N GLU A 174 -3.84 13.46 -11.40
CA GLU A 174 -2.87 13.91 -10.40
C GLU A 174 -3.50 14.86 -9.36
N GLU A 175 -4.28 15.85 -9.81
CA GLU A 175 -4.93 16.80 -8.91
C GLU A 175 -6.01 16.16 -8.04
N TYR A 176 -6.70 15.14 -8.57
CA TYR A 176 -7.64 14.34 -7.78
C TYR A 176 -6.91 13.62 -6.64
N MET A 177 -5.81 12.93 -6.93
CA MET A 177 -5.02 12.23 -5.91
C MET A 177 -4.46 13.18 -4.85
N LYS A 178 -3.98 14.36 -5.26
CA LYS A 178 -3.55 15.42 -4.35
C LYS A 178 -4.67 15.89 -3.43
N SER A 179 -5.91 15.97 -3.91
CA SER A 179 -7.06 16.43 -3.12
C SER A 179 -7.36 15.54 -1.89
N LEU A 180 -6.87 14.29 -1.89
CA LEU A 180 -7.03 13.35 -0.77
C LEU A 180 -6.09 13.65 0.41
N LEU A 181 -5.11 14.55 0.25
CA LEU A 181 -4.11 14.84 1.29
C LEU A 181 -4.47 16.03 2.17
N LYS A 182 -4.22 15.91 3.48
CA LYS A 182 -4.14 17.03 4.40
C LYS A 182 -2.93 17.91 4.08
N VAL A 183 -2.93 19.17 4.53
CA VAL A 183 -1.69 19.97 4.56
C VAL A 183 -0.69 19.30 5.50
N GLY A 184 0.56 19.15 5.06
CA GLY A 184 1.60 18.34 5.70
C GLY A 184 1.58 16.86 5.28
N GLY A 185 0.60 16.44 4.49
CA GLY A 185 0.46 15.05 4.05
C GLY A 185 1.41 14.64 2.93
N ILE A 186 1.62 13.33 2.79
CA ILE A 186 2.49 12.72 1.78
C ILE A 186 1.70 11.73 0.93
N LEU A 187 1.80 11.89 -0.39
CA LEU A 187 1.26 10.99 -1.41
C LEU A 187 2.41 10.29 -2.11
N VAL A 188 2.36 8.97 -2.19
CA VAL A 188 3.29 8.16 -2.98
C VAL A 188 2.50 7.44 -4.06
N MET A 189 2.86 7.65 -5.32
CA MET A 189 2.19 6.98 -6.44
C MET A 189 3.11 6.84 -7.66
N PRO A 190 2.90 5.84 -8.51
CA PRO A 190 3.49 5.80 -9.83
C PRO A 190 2.84 6.85 -10.73
N LEU A 191 3.63 7.79 -11.26
CA LEU A 191 3.22 8.84 -12.19
C LEU A 191 4.26 8.94 -13.31
N GLU A 192 3.83 8.90 -14.57
CA GLU A 192 4.73 8.93 -15.75
C GLU A 192 5.89 7.89 -15.62
N GLU A 193 5.56 6.64 -15.29
CA GLU A 193 6.50 5.51 -15.11
C GLU A 193 7.56 5.71 -13.99
N LYS A 194 7.31 6.64 -13.06
CA LYS A 194 8.19 6.90 -11.91
C LYS A 194 7.40 6.87 -10.61
N LEU A 195 7.92 6.13 -9.63
CA LEU A 195 7.41 6.21 -8.27
C LEU A 195 7.76 7.60 -7.74
N THR A 196 6.73 8.35 -7.37
CA THR A 196 6.83 9.78 -7.07
C THR A 196 6.26 10.04 -5.69
N LYS A 197 7.02 10.77 -4.87
CA LYS A 197 6.57 11.34 -3.60
C LYS A 197 6.12 12.78 -3.83
N ILE A 198 4.90 13.10 -3.39
CA ILE A 198 4.34 14.44 -3.40
C ILE A 198 4.01 14.83 -1.96
N THR A 199 4.55 15.95 -1.49
CA THR A 199 4.28 16.49 -0.15
C THR A 199 3.42 17.74 -0.28
N ARG A 200 2.30 17.83 0.45
CA ARG A 200 1.48 19.04 0.52
C ARG A 200 2.08 20.01 1.55
N THR A 201 2.83 21.02 1.11
CA THR A 201 3.53 21.94 2.02
C THR A 201 2.69 23.14 2.46
N GLY A 202 1.53 23.35 1.82
CA GLY A 202 0.56 24.39 2.20
C GLY A 202 -0.79 24.20 1.52
N PRO A 203 -1.75 25.11 1.69
CA PRO A 203 -3.09 24.99 1.12
C PRO A 203 -3.11 24.75 -0.40
N SER A 204 -2.18 25.37 -1.12
CA SER A 204 -2.00 25.23 -2.58
C SER A 204 -0.53 25.06 -2.98
N ALA A 205 0.32 24.59 -2.06
CA ALA A 205 1.76 24.43 -2.27
C ALA A 205 2.15 22.95 -2.16
N TRP A 206 3.01 22.50 -3.08
CA TRP A 206 3.37 21.10 -3.27
C TRP A 206 4.86 20.98 -3.57
N GLU A 207 5.48 19.93 -3.03
CA GLU A 207 6.82 19.49 -3.38
C GLU A 207 6.76 18.11 -4.01
N THR A 208 7.46 17.90 -5.13
CA THR A 208 7.45 16.64 -5.86
C THR A 208 8.86 16.08 -6.01
N LYS A 209 9.07 14.84 -5.59
CA LYS A 209 10.33 14.10 -5.71
C LYS A 209 10.11 12.77 -6.44
N LYS A 210 10.85 12.57 -7.53
CA LYS A 210 10.90 11.29 -8.26
C LYS A 210 11.87 10.34 -7.53
N ILE A 211 11.41 9.15 -7.19
CA ILE A 211 12.18 8.16 -6.40
C ILE A 211 12.91 7.21 -7.34
N LEU A 212 12.17 6.38 -8.09
CA LEU A 212 12.74 5.37 -8.99
C LEU A 212 11.80 5.05 -10.16
N ALA A 213 12.35 4.47 -11.23
CA ALA A 213 11.58 4.06 -12.40
C ALA A 213 10.81 2.76 -12.13
N VAL A 214 9.52 2.74 -12.47
CA VAL A 214 8.59 1.65 -12.12
C VAL A 214 7.64 1.34 -13.27
N SER A 215 7.09 0.13 -13.25
CA SER A 215 6.07 -0.33 -14.20
C SER A 215 4.88 -0.90 -13.43
N PHE A 216 3.80 -0.14 -13.40
CA PHE A 216 2.54 -0.52 -12.75
C PHE A 216 1.44 -0.69 -13.78
N ALA A 217 0.45 -1.55 -13.48
CA ALA A 217 -0.79 -1.57 -14.24
C ALA A 217 -1.47 -0.20 -14.13
N PRO A 218 -2.04 0.34 -15.23
CA PRO A 218 -2.69 1.65 -15.20
C PRO A 218 -3.93 1.60 -14.30
N LEU A 219 -4.23 2.74 -13.68
CA LEU A 219 -5.44 2.90 -12.90
C LEU A 219 -6.68 2.75 -13.78
N VAL A 220 -7.64 1.96 -13.31
CA VAL A 220 -8.88 1.67 -14.04
C VAL A 220 -9.85 2.84 -13.87
N GLN A 221 -10.29 3.42 -14.99
CA GLN A 221 -11.31 4.48 -14.95
C GLN A 221 -12.70 3.92 -14.61
N PRO A 222 -13.54 4.68 -13.88
CA PRO A 222 -14.92 4.32 -13.66
C PRO A 222 -15.68 4.11 -14.97
N CYS A 223 -16.38 2.99 -15.10
CA CYS A 223 -17.27 2.75 -16.22
C CYS A 223 -18.68 3.20 -15.82
N HIS A 224 -19.07 4.40 -16.22
CA HIS A 224 -20.44 4.88 -16.02
C HIS A 224 -21.37 4.21 -17.05
N SER A 225 -22.09 3.16 -16.66
CA SER A 225 -23.22 2.67 -17.46
C SER A 225 -24.37 3.69 -17.40
N GLU A 226 -25.21 3.73 -18.45
CA GLU A 226 -26.34 4.68 -18.62
C GLU A 226 -27.39 4.68 -17.48
N SER A 227 -27.21 3.88 -16.42
CA SER A 227 -28.08 3.82 -15.24
C SER A 227 -27.79 4.88 -14.16
N GLY A 228 -26.81 5.77 -14.38
CA GLY A 228 -26.78 7.10 -13.76
C GLY A 228 -26.56 7.20 -12.25
N LYS A 229 -26.06 6.16 -11.57
CA LYS A 229 -25.60 6.27 -10.17
C LYS A 229 -24.17 5.80 -10.02
N SER A 230 -23.22 6.74 -10.04
CA SER A 230 -21.89 6.52 -9.44
C SER A 230 -22.11 6.20 -7.96
N ARG A 231 -21.69 5.01 -7.53
CA ARG A 231 -21.68 4.65 -6.11
C ARG A 231 -20.37 5.17 -5.54
N LEU A 232 -20.42 6.38 -4.98
CA LEU A 232 -19.28 6.95 -4.28
C LEU A 232 -18.78 6.00 -3.20
N VAL A 233 -17.46 5.85 -3.11
CA VAL A 233 -16.79 5.07 -2.07
C VAL A 233 -16.82 5.87 -0.77
N GLN A 234 -17.45 5.31 0.26
CA GLN A 234 -17.51 5.86 1.61
C GLN A 234 -16.41 5.20 2.45
N LEU A 235 -15.69 6.00 3.23
CA LEU A 235 -14.53 5.59 4.04
C LEU A 235 -14.69 6.03 5.48
#